data_AF-A0A2E0X6V6-F1
#
_entry.id   AF-A0A2E0X6V6-F1
#
_cell.length_a   1.000
_cell.length_b   1.000
_cell.length_c   1.000
_cell.angle_alpha   90.00
_cell.angle_beta   90.00
_cell.angle_gamma   90.00
#
_symmetry.space_group_name_H-M   'P 1'
#
loop_
_entity.id
_entity.type
_entity.pdbx_description
1 polymer ?
#
loop_
_entity_poly.entity_id
_entity_poly.type
_entity_poly.pdbx_seq_one_letter_code
_entity_poly.pdbx_strand_id
1 'polypeptide(L)' 'MVQITFTVPEAVRDLAVNAARERGVSLDEFLCKCVATSVGYDRASDPLFAGLQVWEGDAPSDLSENHDDYLYGDKEL' A
#
# COMPACT_ATOMS: atom_id res chain seq x y z
N MET A 1 -2.34 6.89 8.76
CA MET A 1 -3.65 7.11 8.11
C MET A 1 -3.84 8.61 7.92
N VAL A 2 -4.38 9.03 6.78
CA VAL A 2 -4.65 10.46 6.47
C VAL A 2 -6.16 10.67 6.53
N GLN A 3 -6.62 11.72 7.20
CA GLN A 3 -8.03 12.08 7.27
C GLN A 3 -8.40 12.99 6.09
N ILE A 4 -9.44 12.63 5.35
CA ILE A 4 -9.99 13.42 4.25
C ILE A 4 -11.44 13.75 4.60
N THR A 5 -11.83 15.02 4.51
CA THR A 5 -13.20 15.47 4.76
C THR A 5 -13.72 16.16 3.49
N PHE A 6 -14.88 15.73 3.02
CA PHE A 6 -15.52 16.27 1.83
C PHE A 6 -17.04 16.30 2.04
N THR A 7 -17.72 17.20 1.33
CA THR A 7 -19.17 17.34 1.40
C THR A 7 -19.79 16.66 0.19
N VAL A 8 -20.85 15.88 0.42
CA VAL A 8 -21.63 15.22 -0.63
C VAL A 8 -23.11 15.53 -0.51
N PRO A 9 -23.87 15.48 -1.62
CA PRO A 9 -25.32 15.50 -1.54
C PRO A 9 -25.84 14.34 -0.68
N GLU A 10 -26.89 14.60 0.08
CA GLU A 10 -27.50 13.62 0.98
C GLU A 10 -27.92 12.32 0.26
N ALA A 11 -28.49 12.45 -0.94
CA ALA A 11 -28.85 11.31 -1.77
C ALA A 11 -27.64 10.40 -2.11
N VAL A 12 -26.47 11.00 -2.33
CA VAL A 12 -25.24 10.25 -2.65
C VAL A 12 -24.72 9.50 -1.42
N ARG A 13 -24.78 10.14 -0.24
CA ARG A 13 -24.44 9.48 1.03
C ARG A 13 -25.31 8.25 1.25
N ASP A 14 -26.61 8.37 1.07
CA ASP A 14 -27.55 7.27 1.32
C ASP A 14 -27.35 6.12 0.34
N LEU A 15 -27.09 6.43 -0.93
CA LEU A 15 -26.72 5.42 -1.94
C LEU A 15 -25.42 4.70 -1.57
N ALA A 16 -24.39 5.42 -1.10
CA ALA A 16 -23.13 4.82 -0.69
C ALA A 16 -23.29 3.91 0.54
N VAL A 17 -24.08 4.33 1.53
CA VAL A 17 -24.38 3.53 2.73
C VAL A 17 -25.11 2.24 2.36
N ASN A 18 -26.11 2.32 1.48
CA ASN A 18 -26.84 1.14 1.03
C ASN A 18 -25.93 0.19 0.22
N ALA A 19 -25.12 0.74 -0.69
CA ALA A 19 -24.17 -0.04 -1.48
C ALA A 19 -23.12 -0.76 -0.62
N ALA A 20 -22.65 -0.13 0.47
CA ALA A 20 -21.74 -0.73 1.43
C ALA A 20 -22.40 -1.89 2.20
N ARG A 21 -23.65 -1.68 2.66
CA ARG A 21 -24.44 -2.70 3.36
C ARG A 21 -24.71 -3.93 2.49
N GLU A 22 -25.10 -3.73 1.23
CA GLU A 22 -25.32 -4.82 0.27
C GLU A 22 -24.07 -5.67 0.04
N ARG A 23 -22.89 -5.06 0.17
CA ARG A 23 -21.58 -5.71 0.00
C ARG A 23 -21.01 -6.27 1.30
N GLY A 24 -21.67 -6.05 2.45
CA GLY A 24 -21.20 -6.51 3.76
C GLY A 24 -19.91 -5.83 4.22
N VAL A 25 -19.60 -4.62 3.75
CA VAL A 25 -18.39 -3.85 4.11
C VAL A 25 -18.76 -2.55 4.81
N SER A 26 -17.79 -1.92 5.48
CA SER A 26 -17.98 -0.59 6.05
C SER A 26 -18.07 0.48 4.96
N LEU A 27 -18.67 1.63 5.30
CA LEU A 27 -18.72 2.78 4.38
C LEU A 27 -17.31 3.25 4.01
N ASP A 28 -16.39 3.31 4.97
CA ASP A 28 -15.02 3.75 4.73
C ASP A 28 -14.29 2.81 3.76
N GLU A 29 -14.46 1.49 3.93
CA GLU A 29 -13.86 0.50 3.03
C GLU A 29 -14.44 0.61 1.62
N PHE A 30 -15.77 0.77 1.52
CA PHE A 30 -16.45 0.97 0.24
C PHE A 30 -15.93 2.22 -0.48
N LEU A 31 -15.87 3.36 0.22
CA LEU A 31 -15.37 4.61 -0.34
C LEU A 31 -13.90 4.49 -0.76
N CYS A 32 -13.06 3.87 0.06
CA CYS A 32 -11.66 3.63 -0.29
C CYS A 32 -11.53 2.80 -1.58
N LYS A 33 -12.31 1.73 -1.74
CA LYS A 33 -12.31 0.91 -2.97
C LYS A 33 -12.79 1.69 -4.18
N CYS A 34 -13.84 2.50 -4.04
CA CYS A 34 -14.34 3.34 -5.13
C CYS A 34 -13.29 4.37 -5.58
N VAL A 35 -12.66 5.07 -4.63
CA VAL A 35 -11.60 6.04 -4.91
C VAL A 35 -10.39 5.36 -5.52
N ALA A 36 -9.93 4.23 -4.95
CA ALA A 36 -8.81 3.49 -5.49
C ALA A 36 -9.06 3.06 -6.95
N THR A 37 -10.25 2.55 -7.23
CA THR A 37 -10.64 2.14 -8.59
C THR A 37 -10.70 3.34 -9.54
N SER A 38 -11.24 4.49 -9.10
CA SER A 38 -11.42 5.66 -9.98
C SER A 38 -10.10 6.36 -10.32
N VAL A 39 -9.12 6.34 -9.42
CA VAL A 39 -7.79 6.92 -9.67
C VAL A 39 -6.81 5.91 -10.27
N GLY A 40 -7.25 4.68 -10.56
CA GLY A 40 -6.38 3.62 -11.04
C GLY A 40 -5.30 3.23 -10.02
N TYR A 41 -5.57 3.41 -8.73
CA TYR A 41 -4.70 2.93 -7.66
C TYR A 41 -4.80 1.41 -7.59
N ASP A 42 -3.87 0.76 -8.26
CA ASP A 42 -3.57 -0.64 -8.07
C ASP A 42 -2.40 -0.76 -7.09
N ARG A 43 -2.63 -1.47 -5.99
CA ARG A 43 -1.57 -1.75 -5.01
C ARG A 43 -0.43 -2.57 -5.64
N ALA A 44 -0.70 -3.34 -6.70
CA ALA A 44 0.34 -4.04 -7.46
C ALA A 44 1.14 -3.11 -8.39
N SER A 45 0.68 -1.89 -8.64
CA SER A 45 1.40 -0.84 -9.38
C SER A 45 2.19 0.10 -8.45
N ASP A 46 2.18 -0.16 -7.14
CA ASP A 46 3.07 0.52 -6.19
C ASP A 46 4.53 0.20 -6.58
N PRO A 47 5.40 1.19 -6.88
CA PRO A 47 6.79 0.94 -7.26
C PRO A 47 7.57 0.05 -6.28
N LEU A 48 7.15 0.02 -5.01
CA LEU A 48 7.74 -0.81 -3.95
C LEU A 48 7.39 -2.30 -4.11
N PHE A 49 6.30 -2.62 -4.83
CA PHE A 49 5.81 -3.98 -5.10
C PHE A 49 5.72 -4.32 -6.60
N ALA A 50 5.81 -3.34 -7.48
CA ALA A 50 5.67 -3.46 -8.94
C ALA A 50 6.93 -3.99 -9.63
N GLY A 51 8.04 -4.10 -8.89
CA GLY A 51 9.31 -4.61 -9.37
C GLY A 51 9.91 -5.61 -8.39
N LEU A 52 9.38 -6.84 -8.36
CA LEU A 52 10.18 -7.98 -7.91
C LEU A 52 11.23 -8.26 -8.99
N GLN A 53 12.26 -7.40 -9.08
CA GLN A 53 13.45 -7.73 -9.82
C GLN A 53 14.15 -8.84 -9.04
N VAL A 54 13.75 -10.09 -9.31
CA VAL A 54 14.36 -11.27 -8.71
C VAL A 54 15.80 -11.31 -9.19
N TRP A 55 16.75 -11.35 -8.27
CA TRP A 55 18.15 -11.56 -8.60
C TRP A 55 18.28 -12.99 -9.17
N GLU A 56 18.51 -13.11 -10.48
CA GLU A 56 18.65 -14.41 -11.18
C GLU A 56 20.06 -15.00 -11.09
N GLY A 57 21.00 -14.32 -10.42
CA GLY A 57 22.36 -14.79 -10.21
C GLY A 57 22.52 -15.62 -8.94
N ASP A 58 23.68 -16.25 -8.78
CA ASP A 58 24.07 -16.82 -7.49
C ASP A 58 24.01 -15.72 -6.42
N ALA A 59 23.24 -15.96 -5.35
CA ALA A 59 23.26 -15.10 -4.19
C ALA A 59 24.61 -15.32 -3.47
N PRO A 60 25.27 -14.25 -2.99
CA PRO A 60 26.45 -14.40 -2.15
C PRO A 60 26.13 -15.35 -1.00
N SER A 61 27.04 -16.31 -0.74
CA SER A 61 26.92 -17.19 0.42
C SER A 61 27.10 -16.34 1.67
N ASP A 62 25.98 -15.98 2.26
CA ASP A 62 25.85 -15.32 3.57
C ASP A 62 26.20 -13.81 3.60
N LEU A 63 25.16 -12.98 3.48
CA LEU A 63 25.23 -11.53 3.76
C LEU A 63 25.00 -11.19 5.24
N SER A 64 24.74 -12.19 6.09
CA SER A 64 24.37 -12.00 7.49
C SER A 64 25.52 -12.24 8.46
N GLU A 65 26.55 -13.01 8.10
CA GLU A 65 27.66 -13.35 9.00
C GLU A 65 28.46 -12.11 9.45
N ASN A 66 28.63 -11.13 8.56
CA ASN A 66 29.34 -9.88 8.82
C ASN A 66 28.39 -8.67 8.94
N HIS A 67 27.14 -8.90 9.33
CA HIS A 67 26.10 -7.87 9.40
C HIS A 67 26.55 -6.62 10.17
N ASP A 68 27.25 -6.81 11.29
CA ASP A 68 27.73 -5.72 12.13
C ASP A 68 28.86 -4.93 11.47
N ASP A 69 29.77 -5.59 10.74
CA ASP A 69 30.84 -4.91 9.99
C ASP A 69 30.27 -4.11 8.80
N TYR A 70 29.23 -4.60 8.13
CA TYR A 70 28.56 -3.85 7.05
C TYR A 70 27.83 -2.61 7.56
N LEU A 71 27.24 -2.67 8.76
CA LEU A 71 26.47 -1.56 9.32
C LEU A 71 27.32 -0.56 10.11
N TYR A 72 28.42 -1.03 10.70
CA TYR A 72 29.17 -0.26 11.70
C TYR A 72 30.68 -0.25 11.50
N GLY A 73 31.21 -0.99 10.50
CA GLY A 73 32.65 -1.18 10.29
C GLY A 73 33.41 0.05 9.81
N ASP A 74 32.76 1.01 9.15
CA ASP A 74 33.38 2.29 8.77
C ASP A 74 33.07 3.39 9.80
N LYS A 75 33.70 3.27 10.98
CA LYS A 75 33.94 4.38 11.89
C LYS A 75 35.44 4.62 12.08
N GLU A 76 36.13 4.91 10.99
CA GLU A 76 37.36 5.71 10.99
C GLU A 76 37.16 6.78 9.90
N LEU A 77 37.09 8.06 10.23
CA LEU A 77 38.22 8.92 10.64
C LEU A 77 37.79 10.02 11.63
#